data_AF-A0A8J7E4V1-F1
#
_entry.id   AF-A0A8J7E4V1-F1
#
_cell.length_a   1.000
_cell.length_b   1.000
_cell.length_c   1.000
_cell.angle_alpha   90.00
_cell.angle_beta   90.00
_cell.angle_gamma   90.00
#
_symmetry.space_group_name_H-M   'P 1'
#
loop_
_entity.id
_entity.type
_entity.pdbx_description
1 polymer ?
#
loop_
_entity_poly.entity_id
_entity_poly.type
_entity_poly.pdbx_seq_one_letter_code
_entity_poly.pdbx_strand_id
1 'polypeptide(L)'
;MARKLLLIVCAIVPGMAGVAVFGYYALVDWGALQLAYQNYEAVINQNSGLEAIFVAHGSQNIHRINLFAEGTWTLLSALLAIVGIHGLSTRRA
;
A
#
# COMPACT_ATOMS: atom_id res chain seq x y z
N MET A 1 23.15 25.47 2.96
CA MET A 1 21.80 25.42 3.58
C MET A 1 20.74 24.90 2.60
N ALA A 2 20.63 25.49 1.41
CA ALA A 2 19.63 25.13 0.39
C ALA A 2 19.51 23.63 0.07
N ARG A 3 20.63 22.89 -0.09
CA ARG A 3 20.60 21.45 -0.39
C ARG A 3 19.96 20.60 0.71
N LYS A 4 20.24 20.92 1.99
CA LYS A 4 19.64 20.18 3.12
C LYS A 4 18.13 20.41 3.14
N LEU A 5 17.72 21.66 2.91
CA LEU A 5 16.32 22.04 2.83
C LEU A 5 15.61 21.33 1.66
N LEU A 6 16.26 21.24 0.49
CA LEU A 6 15.77 20.46 -0.65
C LEU A 6 15.57 18.98 -0.33
N LEU A 7 16.54 18.33 0.31
CA LEU A 7 16.39 16.92 0.69
C LEU A 7 15.25 16.71 1.69
N ILE A 8 15.10 17.62 2.66
CA ILE A 8 14.02 17.55 3.64
C ILE A 8 12.66 17.74 2.95
N VAL A 9 12.48 18.81 2.19
CA VAL A 9 11.18 19.21 1.62
C VAL A 9 10.77 18.35 0.43
N CYS A 10 11.74 17.92 -0.41
CA CYS A 10 11.43 17.21 -1.66
C CYS A 10 11.60 15.69 -1.58
N ALA A 11 12.27 15.15 -0.56
CA ALA A 11 12.45 13.71 -0.42
C ALA A 11 11.92 13.17 0.92
N ILE A 12 12.41 13.70 2.05
CA ILE A 12 12.10 13.12 3.37
C ILE A 12 10.64 13.35 3.74
N VAL A 13 10.17 14.60 3.72
CA VAL A 13 8.78 14.94 4.07
C VAL A 13 7.78 14.22 3.14
N PRO A 14 7.88 14.31 1.80
CA PRO A 14 6.94 13.63 0.93
C PRO A 14 7.06 12.10 0.99
N GLY A 15 8.27 11.55 1.17
CA GLY A 15 8.46 10.11 1.35
C GLY A 15 7.80 9.60 2.64
N MET A 16 8.00 10.29 3.76
CA MET A 16 7.35 9.93 5.03
C MET A 16 5.83 10.09 4.97
N ALA A 17 5.35 11.17 4.32
CA ALA A 17 3.92 11.37 4.11
C ALA A 17 3.32 10.26 3.23
N GLY A 18 4.00 9.87 2.16
CA GLY A 18 3.59 8.77 1.29
C GLY A 18 3.52 7.44 2.04
N VAL A 19 4.53 7.12 2.86
CA VAL A 19 4.50 5.91 3.71
C VAL A 19 3.28 5.91 4.62
N ALA A 20 2.97 7.05 5.26
CA ALA A 20 1.82 7.14 6.15
C ALA A 20 0.48 6.97 5.41
N VAL A 21 0.32 7.65 4.27
CA VAL A 21 -0.93 7.64 3.49
C VAL A 21 -1.15 6.28 2.83
N PHE A 22 -0.21 5.83 2.00
CA PHE A 22 -0.34 4.57 1.28
C PHE A 22 -0.30 3.37 2.23
N GLY A 23 0.49 3.45 3.31
CA GLY A 23 0.54 2.41 4.33
C GLY A 23 -0.79 2.28 5.08
N TYR A 24 -1.46 3.40 5.37
CA TYR A 24 -2.80 3.39 5.93
C TYR A 24 -3.81 2.73 4.98
N TYR A 25 -3.82 3.11 3.70
CA TYR A 25 -4.75 2.52 2.73
C TYR A 25 -4.45 1.05 2.45
N ALA A 26 -3.18 0.63 2.46
CA ALA A 26 -2.83 -0.79 2.41
C ALA A 26 -3.44 -1.57 3.58
N LEU A 27 -3.44 -1.03 4.80
CA LEU A 27 -4.09 -1.69 5.94
C LEU A 27 -5.62 -1.73 5.81
N VAL A 28 -6.23 -0.67 5.26
CA VAL A 28 -7.67 -0.64 4.97
C VAL A 28 -8.05 -1.69 3.93
N ASP A 29 -7.33 -1.76 2.81
CA ASP A 29 -7.56 -2.75 1.77
C ASP A 29 -7.25 -4.18 2.23
N TRP A 30 -6.28 -4.36 3.12
CA TRP A 30 -6.04 -5.65 3.77
C TRP A 30 -7.27 -6.13 4.56
N GLY A 31 -7.88 -5.22 5.33
CA GLY A 31 -9.12 -5.51 6.05
C GLY A 31 -10.27 -5.88 5.11
N ALA A 32 -10.46 -5.11 4.04
CA ALA A 32 -11.49 -5.38 3.03
C ALA A 32 -11.25 -6.71 2.30
N LEU A 33 -9.99 -7.05 2.00
CA LEU A 33 -9.62 -8.32 1.38
C LEU A 33 -9.99 -9.50 2.29
N GLN A 34 -9.78 -9.39 3.59
CA GLN A 34 -10.15 -10.45 4.53
C GLN A 34 -11.66 -10.70 4.56
N LEU A 35 -12.47 -9.64 4.51
CA LEU A 35 -13.92 -9.75 4.40
C LEU A 35 -14.34 -10.38 3.06
N ALA A 36 -13.67 -10.02 1.96
CA ALA A 36 -13.91 -10.63 0.65
C ALA A 36 -13.57 -12.12 0.62
N TYR A 37 -12.52 -12.55 1.34
CA TYR A 37 -12.21 -13.96 1.53
C TYR A 37 -13.32 -14.71 2.28
N GLN A 38 -13.78 -14.17 3.41
CA GLN A 38 -14.89 -14.76 4.18
C GLN A 38 -16.18 -14.86 3.36
N ASN A 39 -16.51 -13.82 2.59
CA ASN A 39 -17.69 -13.83 1.74
C ASN A 39 -17.62 -14.92 0.66
N TYR A 40 -16.47 -15.07 0.00
CA TYR A 40 -16.27 -16.13 -0.99
C TYR A 40 -16.42 -17.53 -0.41
N GLU A 41 -15.84 -17.78 0.78
CA GLU A 41 -16.03 -19.05 1.49
C GLU A 41 -17.51 -19.30 1.80
N ALA A 42 -18.24 -18.28 2.26
CA ALA A 42 -19.68 -18.39 2.51
C ALA A 42 -20.48 -18.73 1.23
N VAL A 43 -20.15 -18.08 0.10
CA VAL A 43 -20.80 -18.33 -1.20
C VAL A 43 -20.57 -19.77 -1.67
N ILE A 44 -19.35 -20.30 -1.52
CA ILE A 44 -19.05 -21.71 -1.84
C ILE A 44 -19.85 -22.66 -0.93
N ASN A 45 -19.83 -22.42 0.38
CA ASN A 45 -20.47 -23.29 1.37
C ASN A 45 -22.00 -23.33 1.22
N GLN A 46 -22.60 -22.27 0.68
CA GLN A 46 -24.05 -22.21 0.39
C GLN A 46 -24.46 -22.96 -0.89
N ASN A 47 -23.55 -23.65 -1.58
CA ASN A 47 -23.78 -24.26 -2.91
C ASN A 47 -24.37 -23.26 -3.91
N SER A 48 -23.88 -22.02 -3.86
CA SER A 48 -24.33 -20.95 -4.75
C SER A 48 -24.01 -21.28 -6.21
N GLY A 49 -24.79 -20.72 -7.14
CA GLY A 49 -24.53 -20.87 -8.57
C GLY A 49 -23.16 -20.34 -8.98
N LEU A 50 -22.63 -20.85 -10.10
CA LEU A 50 -21.30 -20.50 -10.61
C LEU A 50 -21.11 -18.98 -10.81
N GLU A 51 -22.17 -18.27 -11.19
CA GLU A 51 -22.17 -16.81 -11.33
C GLU A 51 -21.82 -16.11 -10.00
N ALA A 52 -22.43 -16.52 -8.88
CA ALA A 52 -22.18 -15.93 -7.58
C ALA A 52 -20.74 -16.19 -7.10
N ILE A 53 -20.21 -17.40 -7.36
CA ILE A 53 -18.81 -17.74 -7.08
C ILE A 53 -17.86 -16.86 -7.91
N PHE A 54 -18.17 -16.67 -9.20
CA PHE A 54 -17.37 -15.83 -10.08
C PHE A 54 -17.33 -14.36 -9.64
N VAL A 55 -18.49 -13.79 -9.27
CA VAL A 55 -18.59 -12.43 -8.75
C VAL A 55 -17.81 -12.28 -7.43
N ALA A 56 -17.95 -13.22 -6.50
CA ALA A 56 -17.24 -13.20 -5.22
C ALA A 56 -15.71 -13.30 -5.41
N HIS A 57 -15.25 -14.14 -6.33
CA HIS A 57 -13.83 -14.23 -6.69
C HIS A 57 -13.30 -12.93 -7.35
N GLY A 58 -14.12 -12.31 -8.21
CA GLY A 58 -13.81 -11.00 -8.79
C GLY A 58 -13.60 -9.92 -7.73
N SER A 59 -14.46 -9.88 -6.71
CA SER A 59 -14.35 -8.95 -5.58
C SER A 59 -13.03 -9.11 -4.81
N GLN A 60 -12.57 -10.34 -4.55
CA GLN A 60 -11.28 -10.59 -3.90
C GLN A 60 -10.12 -10.01 -4.72
N ASN A 61 -10.14 -10.22 -6.04
CA ASN A 61 -9.05 -9.79 -6.90
C ASN A 61 -8.91 -8.27 -6.97
N ILE A 62 -10.03 -7.53 -6.89
CA ILE A 62 -10.00 -6.06 -6.79
C ILE A 62 -9.20 -5.63 -5.55
N HIS A 63 -9.52 -6.19 -4.38
CA HIS A 63 -8.80 -5.84 -3.14
C HIS A 63 -7.35 -6.30 -3.14
N ARG A 64 -7.02 -7.44 -3.77
CA ARG A 64 -5.63 -7.89 -3.94
C ARG A 64 -4.81 -6.93 -4.79
N ILE A 65 -5.37 -6.44 -5.89
CA ILE A 65 -4.69 -5.49 -6.78
C ILE A 65 -4.51 -4.15 -6.08
N ASN A 66 -5.52 -3.64 -5.40
CA ASN A 66 -5.42 -2.38 -4.65
C ASN A 66 -4.37 -2.48 -3.55
N LEU A 67 -4.43 -3.51 -2.71
CA LEU A 67 -3.44 -3.75 -1.66
C LEU A 67 -2.01 -3.85 -2.22
N PHE A 68 -1.84 -4.51 -3.37
CA PHE A 68 -0.54 -4.59 -4.04
C PHE A 68 -0.05 -3.21 -4.49
N ALA A 69 -0.92 -2.40 -5.08
CA ALA A 69 -0.60 -1.04 -5.50
C ALA A 69 -0.23 -0.14 -4.31
N GLU A 70 -1.05 -0.13 -3.26
CA GLU A 70 -0.81 0.63 -2.02
C GLU A 70 0.48 0.18 -1.33
N GLY A 71 0.73 -1.13 -1.24
CA GLY A 71 1.97 -1.68 -0.72
C GLY A 71 3.20 -1.23 -1.52
N THR A 72 3.10 -1.24 -2.85
CA THR A 72 4.17 -0.76 -3.75
C THR A 72 4.44 0.72 -3.54
N TRP A 73 3.40 1.56 -3.49
CA TRP A 73 3.53 3.00 -3.25
C TRP A 73 4.10 3.33 -1.87
N THR A 74 3.72 2.55 -0.85
CA THR A 74 4.29 2.65 0.50
C THR A 74 5.80 2.43 0.47
N LEU A 75 6.25 1.35 -0.19
CA LEU A 75 7.68 1.03 -0.28
C LEU A 75 8.47 2.04 -1.12
N LEU A 76 7.91 2.51 -2.24
CA LEU A 76 8.53 3.57 -3.04
C LEU A 76 8.70 4.87 -2.25
N SER A 77 7.70 5.22 -1.44
CA SER A 77 7.74 6.38 -0.56
C SER A 77 8.80 6.22 0.54
N ALA A 78 8.93 5.01 1.10
CA ALA A 78 9.98 4.68 2.06
C ALA A 78 11.37 4.83 1.42
N LEU A 79 11.56 4.32 0.20
CA LEU A 79 12.81 4.48 -0.54
C LEU A 79 13.16 5.95 -0.77
N LEU A 80 12.18 6.78 -1.15
CA LEU A 80 12.38 8.23 -1.31
C LEU A 80 12.86 8.88 0.00
N ALA A 81 12.23 8.55 1.13
CA ALA A 81 12.64 9.06 2.44
C ALA A 81 14.05 8.59 2.82
N ILE A 82 14.38 7.30 2.61
CA ILE A 82 15.69 6.72 2.88
C ILE A 82 16.79 7.40 2.05
N VAL A 83 16.57 7.63 0.76
CA VAL A 83 17.52 8.35 -0.11
C VAL A 83 17.75 9.78 0.40
N GLY A 84 16.68 10.47 0.81
CA GLY A 84 16.77 11.80 1.43
C GLY A 84 17.62 11.80 2.70
N ILE A 85 17.35 10.87 3.62
CA ILE A 85 18.09 10.71 4.88
C ILE A 85 19.55 10.35 4.63
N HIS A 86 19.81 9.39 3.74
CA HIS A 86 21.17 8.98 3.37
C HIS A 86 21.95 10.17 2.78
N GLY A 87 21.34 10.97 1.90
CA GLY A 87 21.95 12.19 1.35
C GLY A 87 22.31 13.26 2.39
N LEU A 88 21.64 13.27 3.55
CA LEU A 88 22.02 14.12 4.70
C LEU A 88 23.19 13.54 5.49
N SER A 89 23.23 12.21 5.66
CA SER A 89 24.22 11.50 6.49
C SER A 89 25.59 11.32 5.82
N THR A 90 25.64 11.11 4.51
CA THR A 90 26.89 10.78 3.77
C THR A 90 27.86 11.96 3.62
N ARG A 91 27.55 13.16 4.12
CA ARG A 91 28.46 14.32 4.13
C ARG A 91 28.89 14.79 5.52
N ARG A 92 29.15 13.85 6.44
CA ARG A 92 29.76 14.14 7.75
C ARG A 92 31.29 13.94 7.80
N ALA A 93 31.97 13.81 6.66
CA ALA A 93 33.42 13.81 6.53
C ALA A 93 33.89 15.01 5.71
#